data_AF-A0A7H0G0A7-F1
#
_entry.id   AF-A0A7H0G0A7-F1
#
_cell.length_a   1.000
_cell.length_b   1.000
_cell.length_c   1.000
_cell.angle_alpha   90.00
_cell.angle_beta   90.00
_cell.angle_gamma   90.00
#
_symmetry.space_group_name_H-M   'P 1'
#
loop_
_entity.id
_entity.type
_entity.pdbx_description
1 polymer ?
#
loop_
_entity_poly.entity_id
_entity_poly.type
_entity_poly.pdbx_seq_one_letter_code
_entity_poly.pdbx_strand_id
1 'polypeptide(L)'
;MFAPFVALQPDDRVELKKMGPKSRDFCEQALTLLANNPQIVPPSLGLAEALADRTALEQLRPRLQQLRQLVEKADDTEMALGSDMMAVALEGYRLLEVSGKGEALKSARRELSARFARKRRVAEAEPA
;
A
#
# COMPACT_ATOMS: atom_id res chain seq x y z
N MET A 1 -0.05 6.56 24.44
CA MET A 1 -1.04 5.61 23.91
C MET A 1 -1.67 6.31 22.72
N PHE A 2 -1.59 5.74 21.51
CA PHE A 2 -2.12 6.40 20.31
C PHE A 2 -3.61 6.05 20.14
N ALA A 3 -4.33 6.89 19.40
CA ALA A 3 -5.76 6.70 19.14
C ALA A 3 -6.05 5.34 18.47
N PRO A 4 -7.20 4.70 18.76
CA PRO A 4 -7.58 3.45 18.10
C PRO A 4 -7.71 3.64 16.59
N PHE A 5 -7.44 2.57 15.83
CA PHE A 5 -7.62 2.60 14.38
C PHE A 5 -9.10 2.58 14.01
N VAL A 6 -9.44 3.37 12.99
CA VAL A 6 -10.80 3.50 12.47
C VAL A 6 -10.83 3.15 10.99
N ALA A 7 -11.93 2.54 10.56
CA ALA A 7 -12.21 2.25 9.16
C ALA A 7 -13.29 3.21 8.64
N LEU A 8 -12.88 4.22 7.88
CA LEU A 8 -13.80 5.18 7.26
C LEU A 8 -14.50 4.55 6.06
N GLN A 9 -15.83 4.69 6.00
CA GLN A 9 -16.60 4.34 4.82
C GLN A 9 -16.35 5.33 3.67
N PRO A 10 -16.67 4.97 2.41
CA PRO A 10 -16.50 5.87 1.27
C PRO A 10 -17.17 7.23 1.48
N ASP A 11 -18.40 7.25 2.01
CA ASP A 11 -19.18 8.47 2.23
C ASP A 11 -18.54 9.37 3.30
N ASP A 12 -18.07 8.79 4.41
CA ASP A 12 -17.34 9.53 5.46
C ASP A 12 -16.14 10.28 4.87
N ARG A 13 -15.41 9.65 3.94
CA ARG A 13 -14.20 10.22 3.34
C ARG A 13 -14.49 11.43 2.46
N VAL A 14 -15.70 11.53 1.90
CA VAL A 14 -16.11 12.65 1.06
C VAL A 14 -16.39 13.88 1.91
N GLU A 15 -17.07 13.70 3.04
CA GLU A 15 -17.52 14.78 3.92
C GLU A 15 -16.42 15.37 4.82
N LEU A 16 -15.32 14.63 5.04
CA LEU A 16 -14.23 15.10 5.89
C LEU A 16 -13.51 16.34 5.33
N LYS A 17 -13.23 17.30 6.22
CA LYS A 17 -12.25 18.35 5.97
C LYS A 17 -10.85 17.74 5.92
N LYS A 18 -10.30 17.61 4.71
CA LYS A 18 -9.04 16.90 4.47
C LYS A 18 -7.85 17.74 4.87
N MET A 19 -6.98 17.17 5.70
CA MET A 19 -5.68 17.74 6.01
C MET A 19 -4.59 17.07 5.15
N GLY A 20 -4.18 17.75 4.09
CA GLY A 20 -3.01 17.39 3.30
C GLY A 20 -1.72 18.01 3.86
N PRO A 21 -0.57 17.81 3.18
CA PRO A 21 0.71 18.34 3.64
C PRO A 21 0.71 19.86 3.88
N LYS A 22 0.12 20.64 2.96
CA LYS A 22 0.05 22.11 3.08
C LYS A 22 -0.86 22.59 4.21
N SER A 23 -2.00 21.91 4.43
CA SER A 23 -2.92 22.30 5.51
C SER A 23 -2.44 21.85 6.90
N ARG A 24 -1.51 20.89 6.97
CA ARG A 24 -0.88 20.51 8.25
C ARG A 24 -0.14 21.68 8.88
N ASP A 25 0.74 22.35 8.13
CA ASP A 25 1.54 23.45 8.67
C ASP A 25 0.64 24.59 9.16
N PHE A 26 -0.44 24.85 8.42
CA PHE A 26 -1.49 25.77 8.84
C PHE A 26 -2.13 25.34 10.17
N CYS A 27 -2.55 24.07 10.31
CA CYS A 27 -3.13 23.56 11.55
C CYS A 27 -2.15 23.66 12.73
N GLU A 28 -0.89 23.33 12.54
CA GLU A 28 0.14 23.42 13.59
C GLU A 28 0.31 24.86 14.09
N GLN A 29 0.46 25.81 13.16
CA GLN A 29 0.61 27.22 13.49
C GLN A 29 -0.65 27.79 14.14
N ALA A 30 -1.83 27.51 13.58
CA ALA A 30 -3.10 27.99 14.12
C ALA A 30 -3.34 27.46 15.54
N LEU A 31 -3.17 26.16 15.78
CA LEU A 31 -3.38 25.57 17.11
C LEU A 31 -2.36 26.10 18.13
N THR A 32 -1.13 26.35 17.72
CA THR A 32 -0.10 26.95 18.60
C THR A 32 -0.46 28.39 18.97
N LEU A 33 -0.91 29.20 18.01
CA LEU A 33 -1.36 30.56 18.28
C LEU A 33 -2.57 30.59 19.22
N LEU A 34 -3.55 29.72 19.00
CA LEU A 34 -4.73 29.62 19.87
C LEU A 34 -4.36 29.15 21.28
N ALA A 35 -3.47 28.17 21.42
CA ALA A 35 -2.99 27.70 22.72
C ALA A 35 -2.24 28.79 23.52
N ASN A 36 -1.49 29.64 22.83
CA ASN A 36 -0.76 30.75 23.44
C ASN A 36 -1.65 31.97 23.74
N ASN A 37 -2.87 32.03 23.19
CA ASN A 37 -3.80 33.15 23.34
C ASN A 37 -5.19 32.65 23.81
N PRO A 38 -5.31 32.02 24.99
CA PRO A 38 -6.57 31.45 25.45
C PRO A 38 -7.70 32.48 25.60
N GLN A 39 -7.35 33.76 25.79
CA GLN A 39 -8.31 34.85 25.94
C GLN A 39 -9.17 35.12 24.69
N ILE A 40 -8.73 34.70 23.50
CA ILE A 40 -9.50 34.84 22.26
C ILE A 40 -10.24 33.55 21.87
N VAL A 41 -10.10 32.49 22.66
CA VAL A 41 -10.63 31.16 22.35
C VAL A 41 -12.00 31.00 23.02
N PRO A 42 -13.11 30.97 22.26
CA PRO A 42 -14.40 30.71 22.86
C PRO A 42 -14.48 29.24 23.32
N PRO A 43 -15.15 28.94 24.45
CA PRO A 43 -15.27 27.57 24.95
C PRO A 43 -15.90 26.59 23.95
N SER A 44 -16.76 27.08 23.05
CA SER A 44 -17.42 26.27 22.01
C SER A 44 -16.52 25.84 20.86
N LEU A 45 -15.27 26.35 20.75
CA LEU A 45 -14.37 26.02 19.65
C LEU A 45 -13.80 24.60 19.73
N GLY A 46 -13.73 24.01 20.93
CA GLY A 46 -13.15 22.66 21.11
C GLY A 46 -11.63 22.60 20.98
N LEU A 47 -10.91 23.67 21.36
CA LEU A 47 -9.44 23.72 21.24
C LEU A 47 -8.74 22.56 21.98
N ALA A 48 -9.25 22.16 23.14
CA ALA A 48 -8.67 21.06 23.91
C ALA A 48 -8.70 19.72 23.14
N GLU A 49 -9.81 19.43 22.46
CA GLU A 49 -9.96 18.23 21.63
C GLU A 49 -9.01 18.27 20.44
N ALA A 50 -8.92 19.42 19.75
CA ALA A 50 -8.00 19.60 18.63
C ALA A 50 -6.52 19.43 19.03
N LEU A 51 -6.13 19.88 20.23
CA LEU A 51 -4.78 19.68 20.74
C LEU A 51 -4.51 18.20 21.10
N ALA A 52 -5.51 17.49 21.63
CA ALA A 52 -5.42 16.05 21.88
C ALA A 52 -5.25 15.26 20.57
N ASP A 53 -6.02 15.60 19.53
CA ASP A 53 -5.90 14.99 18.20
C ASP A 53 -4.54 15.25 17.57
N ARG A 54 -4.00 16.48 17.71
CA ARG A 54 -2.64 16.81 17.28
C ARG A 54 -1.62 15.87 17.94
N THR A 55 -1.70 15.69 19.26
CA THR A 55 -0.79 14.80 19.99
C THR A 55 -0.95 13.35 19.55
N ALA A 56 -2.19 12.87 19.34
CA ALA A 56 -2.44 11.52 18.86
C ALA A 56 -1.84 11.29 17.47
N LEU A 57 -1.96 12.27 16.58
CA LEU A 57 -1.41 12.20 15.23
C LEU A 57 0.12 12.20 15.21
N GLU A 58 0.77 13.02 16.04
CA GLU A 58 2.23 12.99 16.20
C GLU A 58 2.73 11.64 16.72
N GLN A 59 2.01 11.01 17.64
CA GLN A 59 2.35 9.66 18.09
C GLN A 59 2.15 8.60 17.01
N LEU A 60 1.16 8.76 16.13
CA LEU A 60 0.87 7.78 15.07
C LEU A 60 1.88 7.83 13.90
N ARG A 61 2.38 9.02 13.55
CA ARG A 61 3.26 9.24 12.39
C ARG A 61 4.50 8.35 12.30
N PRO A 62 5.34 8.21 13.34
CA PRO A 62 6.54 7.36 13.23
C PRO A 62 6.18 5.89 12.99
N ARG A 63 5.04 5.43 13.51
CA ARG A 63 4.55 4.05 13.30
C ARG A 63 4.08 3.84 11.87
N LEU A 64 3.37 4.81 11.29
CA LEU A 64 2.97 4.76 9.88
C LEU A 64 4.20 4.72 8.96
N GLN A 65 5.26 5.45 9.29
CA GLN A 65 6.51 5.40 8.53
C GLN A 65 7.16 4.02 8.60
N GLN A 66 7.24 3.42 9.80
CA GLN A 66 7.77 2.07 9.99
C GLN A 66 6.95 1.00 9.25
N LEU A 67 5.62 1.10 9.31
CA LEU A 67 4.73 0.18 8.59
C LEU A 67 4.93 0.27 7.07
N ARG A 68 5.06 1.48 6.52
CA ARG A 68 5.35 1.66 5.08
C ARG A 68 6.67 1.00 4.67
N GLN A 69 7.72 1.21 5.46
CA GLN A 69 9.03 0.57 5.21
C GLN A 69 8.95 -0.95 5.32
N LEU A 70 8.15 -1.47 6.25
CA LEU A 70 7.96 -2.91 6.40
C LEU A 70 7.22 -3.49 5.20
N VAL A 71 6.16 -2.83 4.71
CA VAL A 71 5.43 -3.25 3.52
C VAL A 71 6.34 -3.25 2.31
N GLU A 72 7.12 -2.18 2.09
CA GLU A 72 8.09 -2.10 0.99
C GLU A 72 9.09 -3.28 1.01
N LYS A 73 9.66 -3.59 2.18
CA LYS A 73 10.54 -4.75 2.33
C LYS A 73 9.83 -6.08 2.09
N ALA A 74 8.57 -6.19 2.49
CA ALA A 74 7.77 -7.39 2.28
C ALA A 74 7.48 -7.59 0.78
N ASP A 75 7.13 -6.52 0.07
CA ASP A 75 6.91 -6.52 -1.39
C ASP A 75 8.20 -6.90 -2.14
N ASP A 76 9.35 -6.33 -1.74
CA ASP A 76 10.65 -6.69 -2.30
C ASP A 76 10.99 -8.18 -2.08
N THR A 77 10.68 -8.69 -0.89
CA THR A 77 10.90 -10.10 -0.54
C THR A 77 9.98 -11.01 -1.33
N GLU A 78 8.70 -10.66 -1.48
CA GLU A 78 7.75 -11.41 -2.30
C GLU A 78 8.23 -11.47 -3.76
N MET A 79 8.71 -10.35 -4.31
CA MET A 79 9.27 -10.30 -5.64
C MET A 79 10.49 -11.20 -5.80
N ALA A 80 11.44 -11.17 -4.84
CA ALA A 80 12.63 -12.00 -4.86
C ALA A 80 12.29 -13.50 -4.81
N LEU A 81 11.43 -13.91 -3.88
CA LEU A 81 10.99 -15.30 -3.76
C LEU A 81 10.25 -15.77 -5.02
N GLY A 82 9.38 -14.92 -5.57
CA GLY A 82 8.68 -15.19 -6.83
C GLY A 82 9.64 -15.36 -8.02
N SER A 83 10.74 -14.60 -8.05
CA SER A 83 11.80 -14.72 -9.06
C SER A 83 12.51 -16.07 -8.98
N ASP A 84 12.89 -16.51 -7.79
CA ASP A 84 13.55 -17.80 -7.58
C ASP A 84 12.64 -18.97 -8.00
N MET A 85 11.37 -18.92 -7.59
CA MET A 85 10.36 -19.89 -8.03
C MET A 85 10.19 -19.90 -9.54
N MET A 86 10.19 -18.72 -10.17
CA MET A 86 10.06 -18.59 -11.63
C MET A 86 11.24 -19.22 -12.35
N ALA A 87 12.47 -18.99 -11.86
CA ALA A 87 13.68 -19.52 -12.48
C ALA A 87 13.65 -21.05 -12.54
N VAL A 88 13.34 -21.70 -11.40
CA VAL A 88 13.22 -23.16 -11.31
C VAL A 88 12.08 -23.68 -12.19
N ALA A 89 10.92 -23.02 -12.17
CA ALA A 89 9.78 -23.42 -13.00
C ALA A 89 10.09 -23.36 -14.51
N LEU A 90 10.83 -22.35 -14.95
CA LEU A 90 11.25 -22.21 -16.35
C LEU A 90 12.27 -23.29 -16.74
N GLU A 91 13.21 -23.61 -15.85
CA GLU A 91 14.15 -24.70 -16.08
C GLU A 91 13.44 -26.06 -16.15
N GLY A 92 12.53 -26.34 -15.21
CA GLY A 92 11.67 -27.53 -15.25
C GLY A 92 10.85 -27.62 -16.54
N TYR A 93 10.29 -26.51 -17.02
CA TYR A 93 9.59 -26.46 -18.30
C TYR A 93 10.49 -26.82 -19.49
N ARG A 94 11.75 -26.34 -19.50
CA ARG A 94 12.74 -26.72 -20.53
C ARG A 94 13.12 -28.19 -20.43
N LEU A 95 13.25 -28.75 -19.22
CA LEU A 95 13.51 -30.17 -19.03
C LEU A 95 12.39 -31.05 -19.59
N LEU A 96 11.12 -30.63 -19.44
CA LEU A 96 9.97 -31.30 -20.05
C LEU A 96 10.04 -31.28 -21.59
N GLU A 97 10.62 -30.24 -22.19
CA GLU A 97 10.82 -30.17 -23.65
C GLU A 97 11.85 -31.19 -24.15
N VAL A 98 12.95 -31.34 -23.42
CA VAL A 98 14.06 -32.23 -23.81
C VAL A 98 13.76 -33.70 -23.50
N SER A 99 13.13 -33.96 -22.35
CA SER A 99 13.01 -35.32 -21.78
C SER A 99 11.58 -35.87 -21.78
N GLY A 100 10.56 -35.04 -21.97
CA GLY A 100 9.14 -35.39 -21.87
C GLY A 100 8.58 -36.11 -23.10
N LYS A 101 9.03 -37.35 -23.35
CA LYS A 101 8.56 -38.16 -24.49
C LYS A 101 7.25 -38.93 -24.21
N GLY A 102 6.89 -39.13 -22.95
CA GLY A 102 5.63 -39.77 -22.55
C GLY A 102 4.42 -38.84 -22.70
N GLU A 103 3.26 -39.40 -23.09
CA GLU A 103 2.04 -38.61 -23.34
C GLU A 103 1.59 -37.75 -22.15
N ALA A 104 1.75 -38.24 -20.91
CA ALA A 104 1.44 -37.47 -19.69
C ALA A 104 2.33 -36.23 -19.49
N LEU A 105 3.61 -36.29 -19.91
CA LEU A 105 4.52 -35.15 -19.82
C LEU A 105 4.29 -34.15 -20.96
N LYS A 106 3.83 -34.63 -22.13
CA LYS A 106 3.39 -33.77 -23.24
C LYS A 106 2.14 -32.97 -22.90
N SER A 107 1.15 -33.59 -22.26
CA SER A 107 -0.06 -32.90 -21.81
C SER A 107 0.26 -31.84 -20.75
N ALA A 108 1.07 -32.20 -19.73
CA ALA A 108 1.52 -31.25 -18.71
C ALA A 108 2.30 -30.06 -19.31
N ARG A 109 3.18 -30.29 -20.28
CA ARG A 109 3.87 -29.20 -21.01
C ARG A 109 2.88 -28.29 -21.75
N ARG A 110 1.87 -28.83 -22.42
CA ARG A 110 0.86 -28.03 -23.13
C ARG A 110 0.09 -27.12 -22.17
N GLU A 111 -0.28 -27.62 -21.00
CA GLU A 111 -0.96 -26.83 -19.96
C GLU A 111 -0.08 -25.66 -19.48
N LEU A 112 1.19 -25.93 -19.16
CA LEU A 112 2.15 -24.88 -18.77
C LEU A 112 2.39 -23.85 -19.88
N SER A 113 2.36 -24.28 -21.15
CA SER A 113 2.59 -23.41 -22.30
C SER A 113 1.51 -22.34 -22.49
N ALA A 114 0.31 -22.54 -21.92
CA ALA A 114 -0.80 -21.58 -21.98
C ALA A 114 -0.42 -20.21 -21.38
N ARG A 115 0.53 -20.18 -20.43
CA ARG A 115 1.12 -18.96 -19.88
C ARG A 115 1.71 -18.06 -20.98
N PHE A 116 2.43 -18.65 -21.93
CA PHE A 116 3.10 -17.90 -23.01
C PHE A 116 2.11 -17.44 -24.09
N ALA A 117 1.06 -18.22 -24.33
CA ALA A 117 -0.01 -17.83 -25.25
C ALA A 117 -0.77 -16.57 -24.76
N ARG A 118 -0.99 -16.44 -23.45
CA ARG A 118 -1.55 -15.21 -22.85
C ARG A 118 -0.61 -14.02 -22.96
N LYS A 119 0.71 -14.21 -22.78
CA LYS A 119 1.71 -13.13 -22.91
C LYS A 119 1.74 -12.52 -24.33
N ARG A 120 1.60 -13.36 -25.37
CA ARG A 120 1.55 -12.90 -26.77
C ARG A 120 0.31 -12.02 -27.04
N ARG A 121 -0.85 -12.38 -26.48
CA ARG A 121 -2.11 -11.65 -26.68
C ARG A 121 -2.15 -10.27 -26.01
N VAL A 122 -1.42 -10.09 -24.89
CA VAL A 122 -1.26 -8.79 -24.22
C VAL A 122 -0.29 -7.89 -24.99
N ALA A 123 0.82 -8.43 -25.49
CA ALA A 123 1.78 -7.67 -26.31
C ALA A 123 1.21 -7.25 -27.68
N GLU A 124 0.24 -7.98 -28.21
CA GLU A 124 -0.43 -7.70 -29.49
C GLU A 124 -1.66 -6.78 -29.32
N ALA A 125 -2.15 -6.59 -28.09
CA ALA A 125 -3.26 -5.70 -27.77
C ALA A 125 -2.84 -4.25 -27.43
N GLU A 126 -1.53 -3.96 -27.40
CA GLU A 126 -1.01 -2.59 -27.50
C GLU A 126 -0.54 -2.30 -28.93
N PRO A 127 -1.45 -1.79 -29.76
CA PRO A 127 -1.11 -0.70 -30.65
C PRO A 127 -2.10 0.47 -30.50
N ALA A 128 -1.53 1.66 -30.20
CA ALA A 128 -2.04 3.04 -30.31
C ALA A 128 -3.41 3.39 -29.68
#